data_AF-A0A6C0LIW0-F1
#
_entry.id   AF-A0A6C0LIW0-F1
#
_cell.length_a   1.000
_cell.length_b   1.000
_cell.length_c   1.000
_cell.angle_alpha   90.00
_cell.angle_beta   90.00
_cell.angle_gamma   90.00
#
_symmetry.space_group_name_H-M   'P 1'
#
loop_
_entity.id
_entity.type
_entity.pdbx_description
1 polymer ?
#
loop_
_entity_poly.entity_id
_entity_poly.type
_entity_poly.pdbx_seq_one_letter_code
_entity_poly.pdbx_strand_id
1 'polypeptide(L)'
;MTTLLAKPCQSGKTFELLNKTTKLIENNSKAIHIVLTDNSLIQLEQLHTRIENVTNEGVIVLSADYDISNREIQKRLCDNSVKYIILCANMTQINKTDKIIRSMLNVNIRNCQGKTFYIWIDEGDKIAEPANIKVLDKWAEYENVKKICYITATPYSLIVRYGKMNVMKVKFIYNTKTYSKWSDCRVITQKETNNPNLYVKKAFEEKEPYSGQVWFIAPGNLCDTHDDITKFLNRRDFYVLTINVYGEFLTTPSRKEIPLEGKGALSDRISFLYKKYNLKNELFAIVGYSRIGRGITIQSSTVLITHAVFPTTPVSNAITYQLAGRLCGSYKQYSKYKRPWVFCTKEFNKIAFESEEIIIQIAKLMSVDLKKYDQLEEKAEKKYINTRKIK
;
A
#
# COMPACT_ATOMS: atom_id res chain seq x y z
N MET A 1 -4.08 21.82 10.96
CA MET A 1 -4.52 20.71 11.84
C MET A 1 -4.15 19.37 11.21
N THR A 2 -3.45 18.52 11.97
CA THR A 2 -3.03 17.18 11.55
C THR A 2 -4.09 16.13 11.90
N THR A 3 -4.39 15.24 10.96
CA THR A 3 -5.39 14.17 11.12
C THR A 3 -4.87 12.83 10.62
N LEU A 4 -5.47 11.74 11.08
CA LEU A 4 -5.10 10.37 10.74
C LEU A 4 -6.29 9.64 10.10
N LEU A 5 -6.13 9.16 8.87
CA LEU A 5 -7.00 8.18 8.23
C LEU A 5 -6.40 6.79 8.41
N ALA A 6 -6.76 6.14 9.51
CA ALA A 6 -6.33 4.79 9.85
C ALA A 6 -7.32 3.76 9.30
N LYS A 7 -6.89 2.88 8.39
CA LYS A 7 -7.68 1.72 7.96
C LYS A 7 -6.79 0.52 7.62
N PRO A 8 -7.31 -0.73 7.71
CA PRO A 8 -6.56 -1.93 7.34
C PRO A 8 -5.94 -1.89 5.93
N CYS A 9 -4.95 -2.73 5.68
CA CYS A 9 -4.41 -2.97 4.34
C CYS A 9 -5.53 -3.32 3.34
N GLN A 10 -5.45 -2.81 2.10
CA GLN A 10 -6.40 -3.14 1.02
C GLN A 10 -7.90 -2.94 1.36
N SER A 11 -8.23 -2.07 2.32
CA SER A 11 -9.61 -1.77 2.77
C SER A 11 -10.27 -0.58 2.05
N GLY A 12 -9.67 -0.09 0.97
CA GLY A 12 -10.17 1.06 0.20
C GLY A 12 -9.81 2.42 0.80
N LYS A 13 -8.60 2.58 1.37
CA LYS A 13 -8.10 3.88 1.86
C LYS A 13 -8.11 4.96 0.79
N THR A 14 -7.59 4.65 -0.40
CA THR A 14 -7.59 5.58 -1.55
C THR A 14 -9.01 5.98 -1.94
N PHE A 15 -9.96 5.06 -1.95
CA PHE A 15 -11.36 5.38 -2.25
C PHE A 15 -11.98 6.35 -1.23
N GLU A 16 -11.64 6.20 0.06
CA GLU A 16 -12.07 7.14 1.09
C GLU A 16 -11.44 8.53 0.90
N LEU A 17 -10.16 8.61 0.51
CA LEU A 17 -9.53 9.88 0.10
C LEU A 17 -10.34 10.53 -1.03
N LEU A 18 -10.61 9.81 -2.12
CA LEU A 18 -11.30 10.36 -3.29
C LEU A 18 -12.72 10.84 -2.97
N ASN A 19 -13.46 10.09 -2.14
CA ASN A 19 -14.78 10.52 -1.69
C ASN A 19 -14.73 11.81 -0.85
N LYS A 20 -13.68 11.99 -0.05
CA LYS A 20 -13.52 13.20 0.77
C LYS A 20 -13.08 14.38 -0.07
N THR A 21 -12.16 14.20 -1.02
CA THR A 21 -11.70 15.28 -1.89
C THR A 21 -12.82 15.75 -2.81
N THR A 22 -13.57 14.84 -3.43
CA THR A 22 -14.74 15.18 -4.28
C THR A 22 -15.73 16.06 -3.54
N LYS A 23 -16.13 15.67 -2.32
CA LYS A 23 -17.01 16.49 -1.48
C LYS A 23 -16.43 17.85 -1.09
N LEU A 24 -15.11 17.94 -0.91
CA LEU A 24 -14.47 19.22 -0.60
C LEU A 24 -14.43 20.15 -1.81
N ILE A 25 -14.24 19.60 -3.02
CA ILE A 25 -14.31 20.36 -4.26
C ILE A 25 -15.73 20.88 -4.52
N GLU A 26 -16.75 20.02 -4.34
CA GLU A 26 -18.17 20.40 -4.47
C GLU A 26 -18.53 21.57 -3.53
N ASN A 27 -18.01 21.57 -2.30
CA ASN A 27 -18.28 22.62 -1.31
C ASN A 27 -17.36 23.84 -1.44
N ASN A 28 -16.21 23.70 -2.10
CA ASN A 28 -15.21 24.76 -2.24
C ASN A 28 -14.45 24.57 -3.55
N SER A 29 -14.88 25.27 -4.59
CA SER A 29 -14.23 25.26 -5.90
C SER A 29 -12.78 25.77 -5.89
N LYS A 30 -12.33 26.44 -4.81
CA LYS A 30 -10.94 26.86 -4.61
C LYS A 30 -10.08 25.85 -3.86
N ALA A 31 -10.62 24.69 -3.52
CA ALA A 31 -9.86 23.59 -2.91
C ALA A 31 -8.89 22.97 -3.92
N ILE A 32 -7.63 22.86 -3.50
CA ILE A 32 -6.58 22.13 -4.22
C ILE A 32 -6.13 20.98 -3.31
N HIS A 33 -6.03 19.80 -3.87
CA HIS A 33 -5.62 18.59 -3.17
C HIS A 33 -4.21 18.21 -3.57
N ILE A 34 -3.33 18.14 -2.58
CA ILE A 34 -1.96 17.63 -2.75
C ILE A 34 -1.94 16.22 -2.18
N VAL A 35 -1.58 15.23 -2.99
CA VAL A 35 -1.50 13.83 -2.58
C VAL A 35 -0.07 13.32 -2.72
N LEU A 36 0.57 13.06 -1.58
CA LEU A 36 1.91 12.48 -1.50
C LEU A 36 1.78 10.96 -1.45
N THR A 37 2.51 10.28 -2.32
CA THR A 37 2.68 8.82 -2.28
C THR A 37 4.11 8.45 -1.94
N ASP A 38 4.36 7.18 -1.64
CA ASP A 38 5.71 6.66 -1.54
C ASP A 38 6.53 6.99 -2.80
N ASN A 39 7.85 6.92 -2.72
CA ASN A 39 8.74 7.12 -3.86
C ASN A 39 8.69 5.90 -4.82
N SER A 40 7.52 5.69 -5.43
CA SER A 40 7.18 4.57 -6.28
C SER A 40 6.32 5.07 -7.45
N LEU A 41 6.87 5.00 -8.66
CA LEU A 41 6.14 5.36 -9.88
C LEU A 41 4.89 4.51 -10.07
N ILE A 42 4.94 3.22 -9.69
CA ILE A 42 3.78 2.32 -9.75
C ILE A 42 2.63 2.84 -8.89
N GLN A 43 2.91 3.31 -7.67
CA GLN A 43 1.88 3.87 -6.79
C GLN A 43 1.33 5.19 -7.34
N LEU A 44 2.21 6.02 -7.89
CA LEU A 44 1.85 7.30 -8.49
C LEU A 44 0.91 7.11 -9.69
N GLU A 45 1.26 6.23 -10.63
CA GLU A 45 0.43 5.91 -11.80
C GLU A 45 -0.92 5.28 -11.41
N GLN A 46 -0.91 4.38 -10.44
CA GLN A 46 -2.14 3.79 -9.90
C GLN A 46 -3.06 4.84 -9.30
N LEU A 47 -2.51 5.80 -8.56
CA LEU A 47 -3.29 6.86 -7.95
C LEU A 47 -3.79 7.86 -9.01
N HIS A 48 -2.96 8.23 -9.98
CA HIS A 48 -3.34 9.08 -11.10
C HIS A 48 -4.56 8.52 -11.85
N THR A 49 -4.46 7.27 -12.28
CA THR A 49 -5.54 6.56 -12.97
C THR A 49 -6.82 6.50 -12.13
N ARG A 50 -6.70 6.31 -10.82
CA ARG A 50 -7.85 6.28 -9.90
C ARG A 50 -8.51 7.65 -9.74
N ILE A 51 -7.74 8.73 -9.72
CA ILE A 51 -8.28 10.10 -9.64
C ILE A 51 -9.04 10.42 -10.92
N GLU A 52 -8.41 10.24 -12.09
CA GLU A 52 -9.03 10.54 -13.39
C GLU A 52 -10.36 9.80 -13.56
N ASN A 53 -10.40 8.51 -13.22
CA ASN A 53 -11.61 7.68 -13.36
C ASN A 53 -12.75 8.05 -12.39
N VAL A 54 -12.46 8.74 -11.27
CA VAL A 54 -13.45 9.01 -10.22
C VAL A 54 -13.92 10.46 -10.23
N THR A 55 -13.02 11.40 -10.54
CA THR A 55 -13.29 12.83 -10.30
C THR A 55 -13.52 13.62 -11.59
N ASN A 56 -13.01 13.17 -12.74
CA ASN A 56 -12.93 13.96 -13.98
C ASN A 56 -12.25 15.34 -13.80
N GLU A 57 -11.50 15.54 -12.72
CA GLU A 57 -10.80 16.79 -12.42
C GLU A 57 -9.39 16.77 -13.00
N GLY A 58 -8.87 17.93 -13.38
CA GLY A 58 -7.50 18.01 -13.86
C GLY A 58 -6.48 17.66 -12.78
N VAL A 59 -5.43 16.95 -13.21
CA VAL A 59 -4.37 16.41 -12.37
C VAL A 59 -3.01 16.84 -12.87
N ILE A 60 -2.12 17.22 -11.94
CA ILE A 60 -0.70 17.40 -12.19
C ILE A 60 0.05 16.28 -11.47
N VAL A 61 0.92 15.60 -12.20
CA VAL A 61 1.81 14.55 -11.66
C VAL A 61 3.23 15.11 -11.57
N LEU A 62 3.84 15.01 -10.39
CA LEU A 62 5.21 15.45 -10.13
C LEU A 62 6.09 14.25 -9.75
N SER A 63 7.02 13.89 -10.63
CA SER A 63 7.97 12.79 -10.40
C SER A 63 9.28 13.03 -11.16
N ALA A 64 10.20 12.08 -11.11
CA ALA A 64 11.42 12.15 -11.92
C ALA A 64 11.12 12.16 -13.44
N ASP A 65 10.04 11.50 -13.87
CA ASP A 65 9.68 11.34 -15.28
C ASP A 65 8.80 12.48 -15.82
N TYR A 66 8.31 13.36 -14.93
CA TYR A 66 7.40 14.44 -15.28
C TYR A 66 7.88 15.76 -14.67
N ASP A 67 8.48 16.62 -15.50
CA ASP A 67 8.92 17.95 -15.09
C ASP A 67 8.10 19.05 -15.78
N ILE A 68 7.21 19.67 -15.02
CA ILE A 68 6.43 20.84 -15.44
C ILE A 68 6.88 22.07 -14.65
N SER A 69 7.05 23.22 -15.30
CA SER A 69 7.56 24.43 -14.62
C SER A 69 6.59 24.93 -13.53
N ASN A 70 7.11 25.54 -12.46
CA ASN A 70 6.28 26.12 -11.40
C ASN A 70 5.29 27.17 -11.91
N ARG A 71 5.69 27.96 -12.92
CA ARG A 71 4.84 28.98 -13.54
C ARG A 71 3.63 28.36 -14.23
N GLU A 72 3.83 27.25 -14.93
CA GLU A 72 2.74 26.53 -15.60
C GLU A 72 1.81 25.87 -14.58
N ILE A 73 2.36 25.27 -13.51
CA ILE A 73 1.53 24.73 -12.42
C ILE A 73 0.66 25.84 -11.81
N GLN A 74 1.26 26.98 -11.46
CA GLN A 74 0.53 28.13 -10.91
C GLN A 74 -0.59 28.58 -11.84
N LYS A 75 -0.32 28.73 -13.14
CA LYS A 75 -1.32 29.11 -14.14
C LYS A 75 -2.53 28.16 -14.10
N ARG A 76 -2.29 26.84 -14.14
CA ARG A 76 -3.33 25.81 -14.10
C ARG A 76 -4.11 25.75 -12.78
N LEU A 77 -3.45 26.08 -11.68
CA LEU A 77 -4.13 26.19 -10.39
C LEU A 77 -5.00 27.45 -10.34
N CYS A 78 -4.56 28.57 -10.91
CA CYS A 78 -5.29 29.83 -10.90
C CYS A 78 -6.50 29.80 -11.85
N ASP A 79 -6.37 29.22 -13.05
CA ASP A 79 -7.48 29.08 -14.00
C ASP A 79 -8.49 27.96 -13.62
N ASN A 80 -8.26 27.26 -12.51
CA ASN A 80 -9.07 26.12 -12.02
C ASN A 80 -9.09 24.89 -12.94
N SER A 81 -8.20 24.79 -13.93
CA SER A 81 -8.08 23.61 -14.78
C SER A 81 -7.59 22.37 -14.02
N VAL A 82 -6.97 22.55 -12.84
CA VAL A 82 -6.43 21.46 -12.02
C VAL A 82 -6.92 21.56 -10.57
N LYS A 83 -7.33 20.43 -10.00
CA LYS A 83 -7.67 20.28 -8.56
C LYS A 83 -6.72 19.37 -7.80
N TYR A 84 -5.95 18.54 -8.50
CA TYR A 84 -5.06 17.57 -7.88
C TYR A 84 -3.61 17.81 -8.27
N ILE A 85 -2.73 17.76 -7.28
CA ILE A 85 -1.29 17.61 -7.45
C ILE A 85 -0.90 16.31 -6.79
N ILE A 86 -0.43 15.34 -7.57
CA ILE A 86 0.07 14.06 -7.07
C ILE A 86 1.59 14.06 -7.19
N LEU A 87 2.28 13.62 -6.15
CA LEU A 87 3.74 13.60 -6.15
C LEU A 87 4.32 12.41 -5.40
N CYS A 88 5.47 11.94 -5.88
CA CYS A 88 6.34 11.06 -5.10
C CYS A 88 6.97 11.83 -3.94
N ALA A 89 7.05 11.21 -2.76
CA ALA A 89 7.67 11.79 -1.56
C ALA A 89 9.20 11.80 -1.59
N ASN A 90 9.79 12.30 -2.67
CA ASN A 90 11.21 12.66 -2.71
C ASN A 90 11.38 14.18 -2.46
N MET A 91 12.55 14.55 -1.94
CA MET A 91 12.82 15.91 -1.49
C MET A 91 12.70 16.96 -2.59
N THR A 92 13.07 16.60 -3.83
CA THR A 92 12.96 17.50 -4.99
C THR A 92 11.51 17.90 -5.24
N GLN A 93 10.59 16.93 -5.30
CA GLN A 93 9.17 17.21 -5.55
C GLN A 93 8.48 17.87 -4.35
N ILE A 94 8.87 17.51 -3.13
CA ILE A 94 8.40 18.16 -1.90
C ILE A 94 8.81 19.65 -1.90
N ASN A 95 10.07 19.96 -2.17
CA ASN A 95 10.55 21.35 -2.24
C ASN A 95 9.91 22.14 -3.38
N LYS A 96 9.66 21.50 -4.52
CA LYS A 96 8.90 22.09 -5.63
C LYS A 96 7.48 22.46 -5.19
N THR A 97 6.83 21.56 -4.45
CA THR A 97 5.49 21.77 -3.90
C THR A 97 5.45 22.85 -2.81
N ASP A 98 6.46 22.93 -1.94
CA ASP A 98 6.60 24.03 -0.97
C ASP A 98 6.62 25.39 -1.66
N LYS A 99 7.40 25.52 -2.74
CA LYS A 99 7.45 26.75 -3.54
C LYS A 99 6.08 27.11 -4.13
N ILE A 100 5.30 26.12 -4.58
CA ILE A 100 3.95 26.33 -5.11
C ILE A 100 3.02 26.83 -4.00
N ILE A 101 2.92 26.13 -2.87
CA ILE A 101 2.04 26.52 -1.75
C ILE A 101 2.38 27.94 -1.27
N ARG A 102 3.68 28.23 -1.08
CA ARG A 102 4.17 29.55 -0.68
C ARG A 102 3.86 30.63 -1.68
N SER A 103 4.10 30.37 -2.96
CA SER A 103 3.85 31.36 -4.00
C SER A 103 2.40 31.81 -3.98
N MET A 104 1.48 30.88 -3.71
CA MET A 104 0.02 31.09 -3.68
C MET A 104 -0.47 31.82 -2.42
N LEU A 105 0.39 32.09 -1.43
CA LEU A 105 0.07 32.96 -0.29
C LEU A 105 0.08 34.44 -0.69
N ASN A 106 1.02 34.85 -1.55
CA ASN A 106 1.35 36.27 -1.78
C ASN A 106 0.81 36.81 -3.12
N VAL A 107 -0.11 36.10 -3.77
CA VAL A 107 -0.52 36.43 -5.14
C VAL A 107 -1.68 37.42 -5.15
N ASN A 108 -1.40 38.69 -5.44
CA ASN A 108 -2.38 39.71 -5.83
C ASN A 108 -2.89 39.52 -7.28
N ILE A 109 -3.02 38.28 -7.75
CA ILE A 109 -3.63 37.96 -9.04
C ILE A 109 -5.08 37.56 -8.75
N ARG A 110 -6.04 38.32 -9.30
CA ARG A 110 -7.49 38.15 -9.05
C ARG A 110 -7.97 36.69 -9.12
N ASN A 111 -7.40 35.88 -10.00
CA ASN A 111 -7.81 34.48 -10.21
C ASN A 111 -7.11 33.46 -9.27
N CYS A 112 -6.04 33.86 -8.59
CA CYS A 112 -5.29 33.01 -7.66
C CYS A 112 -5.69 33.21 -6.19
N GLN A 113 -6.51 34.22 -5.89
CA GLN A 113 -6.82 34.62 -4.51
C GLN A 113 -7.77 33.63 -3.80
N GLY A 114 -7.41 33.27 -2.57
CA GLY A 114 -8.22 32.43 -1.69
C GLY A 114 -8.17 30.94 -2.02
N LYS A 115 -7.14 30.49 -2.75
CA LYS A 115 -6.90 29.05 -2.95
C LYS A 115 -6.51 28.41 -1.64
N THR A 116 -7.05 27.22 -1.39
CA THR A 116 -6.85 26.49 -0.15
C THR A 116 -6.34 25.09 -0.44
N PHE A 117 -5.30 24.67 0.28
CA PHE A 117 -4.64 23.39 0.11
C PHE A 117 -5.09 22.40 1.18
N TYR A 118 -5.36 21.18 0.71
CA TYR A 118 -5.63 20.01 1.54
C TYR A 118 -4.60 18.95 1.19
N ILE A 119 -3.79 18.56 2.17
CA ILE A 119 -2.64 17.68 1.96
C ILE A 119 -3.01 16.28 2.48
N TRP A 120 -2.77 15.30 1.63
CA TRP A 120 -3.04 13.88 1.88
C TRP A 120 -1.74 13.11 1.70
N ILE A 121 -1.35 12.34 2.71
CA ILE A 121 -0.06 11.66 2.72
C ILE A 121 -0.33 10.16 2.83
N ASP A 122 -0.34 9.48 1.68
CA ASP A 122 -0.52 8.02 1.61
C ASP A 122 0.75 7.29 2.05
N GLU A 123 0.61 6.14 2.70
CA GLU A 123 1.72 5.47 3.39
C GLU A 123 2.45 6.43 4.37
N GLY A 124 1.66 7.23 5.09
CA GLY A 124 2.14 8.37 5.88
C GLY A 124 3.20 8.04 6.93
N ASP A 125 3.19 6.83 7.49
CA ASP A 125 4.18 6.32 8.44
C ASP A 125 5.59 6.23 7.86
N LYS A 126 5.71 6.07 6.53
CA LYS A 126 6.99 6.06 5.80
C LYS A 126 7.38 7.45 5.33
N ILE A 127 6.42 8.23 4.82
CA ILE A 127 6.71 9.56 4.27
C ILE A 127 7.10 10.54 5.38
N ALA A 128 6.51 10.40 6.57
CA ALA A 128 6.84 11.19 7.75
C ALA A 128 8.19 10.78 8.37
N GLU A 129 9.19 10.42 7.59
CA GLU A 129 10.56 10.20 8.08
C GLU A 129 11.30 11.54 8.28
N PRO A 130 12.41 11.57 9.07
CA PRO A 130 13.14 12.79 9.40
C PRO A 130 13.53 13.67 8.20
N ALA A 131 13.75 13.07 7.02
CA ALA A 131 14.08 13.80 5.80
C ALA A 131 12.98 14.78 5.39
N ASN A 132 11.71 14.36 5.42
CA ASN A 132 10.58 15.14 4.90
C ASN A 132 9.90 15.98 5.98
N ILE A 133 10.05 15.59 7.25
CA ILE A 133 9.20 16.08 8.34
C ILE A 133 9.23 17.60 8.51
N LYS A 134 10.41 18.21 8.39
CA LYS A 134 10.57 19.67 8.57
C LYS A 134 9.73 20.46 7.57
N VAL A 135 9.62 19.97 6.34
CA VAL A 135 8.81 20.63 5.30
C VAL A 135 7.33 20.40 5.54
N LEU A 136 6.93 19.19 5.95
CA LEU A 136 5.53 18.86 6.26
C LEU A 136 5.00 19.64 7.46
N ASP A 137 5.81 19.79 8.51
CA ASP A 137 5.43 20.56 9.71
C ASP A 137 5.30 22.05 9.35
N LYS A 138 6.22 22.59 8.55
CA LYS A 138 6.14 23.95 8.01
C LYS A 138 4.88 24.18 7.15
N TRP A 139 4.45 23.20 6.36
CA TRP A 139 3.19 23.31 5.62
C TRP A 139 1.98 23.43 6.53
N ALA A 140 2.02 22.86 7.73
CA ALA A 140 0.93 22.98 8.69
C ALA A 140 0.76 24.40 9.24
N GLU A 141 1.79 25.23 9.14
CA GLU A 141 1.82 26.64 9.58
C GLU A 141 1.28 27.60 8.51
N TYR A 142 1.15 27.16 7.25
CA TYR A 142 0.65 28.00 6.17
C TYR A 142 -0.86 28.22 6.27
N GLU A 143 -1.30 29.49 6.27
CA GLU A 143 -2.70 29.87 6.42
C GLU A 143 -3.61 29.33 5.29
N ASN A 144 -3.06 29.13 4.10
CA ASN A 144 -3.76 28.55 2.97
C ASN A 144 -3.80 27.01 3.02
N VAL A 145 -3.07 26.36 3.92
CA VAL A 145 -3.15 24.92 4.16
C VAL A 145 -4.18 24.64 5.25
N LYS A 146 -5.34 24.09 4.85
CA LYS A 146 -6.46 23.86 5.77
C LYS A 146 -6.36 22.54 6.52
N LYS A 147 -5.69 21.55 5.94
CA LYS A 147 -5.61 20.20 6.52
C LYS A 147 -4.38 19.45 6.03
N ILE A 148 -3.75 18.71 6.94
CA ILE A 148 -2.81 17.63 6.61
C ILE A 148 -3.39 16.32 7.15
N CYS A 149 -3.55 15.33 6.29
CA CYS A 149 -4.05 14.01 6.65
C CYS A 149 -3.03 12.93 6.31
N TYR A 150 -2.56 12.21 7.33
CA TYR A 150 -1.79 11.00 7.15
C TYR A 150 -2.72 9.81 6.93
N ILE A 151 -2.42 8.99 5.93
CA ILE A 151 -3.21 7.82 5.55
C ILE A 151 -2.30 6.60 5.70
N THR A 152 -2.68 5.65 6.55
CA THR A 152 -1.83 4.48 6.78
C THR A 152 -2.60 3.31 7.40
N ALA A 153 -2.01 2.12 7.29
CA ALA A 153 -2.40 0.93 8.05
C ALA A 153 -1.55 0.73 9.32
N THR A 154 -0.45 1.49 9.47
CA THR A 154 0.63 1.26 10.46
C THR A 154 0.98 2.58 11.17
N PRO A 155 0.08 3.15 12.00
CA PRO A 155 0.17 4.53 12.48
C PRO A 155 1.13 4.75 13.65
N TYR A 156 1.76 3.72 14.20
CA TYR A 156 2.57 3.82 15.42
C TYR A 156 3.62 4.93 15.36
N SER A 157 4.43 4.98 14.30
CA SER A 157 5.48 6.01 14.15
C SER A 157 4.92 7.43 14.08
N LEU A 158 3.71 7.60 13.53
CA LEU A 158 3.03 8.89 13.48
C LEU A 158 2.53 9.29 14.87
N ILE A 159 1.98 8.35 15.64
CA ILE A 159 1.49 8.59 17.00
C ILE A 159 2.65 8.93 17.94
N VAL A 160 3.76 8.21 17.86
CA VAL A 160 4.98 8.52 18.64
C VAL A 160 5.46 9.93 18.35
N ARG A 161 5.44 10.33 17.07
CA ARG A 161 5.91 11.66 16.65
C ARG A 161 4.96 12.79 17.03
N TYR A 162 3.68 12.67 16.66
CA TYR A 162 2.71 13.75 16.76
C TYR A 162 1.91 13.71 18.07
N GLY A 163 2.13 12.69 18.90
CA GLY A 163 1.36 12.46 20.11
C GLY A 163 -0.09 12.12 19.78
N LYS A 164 -1.02 12.87 20.38
CA LYS A 164 -2.45 12.67 20.18
C LYS A 164 -2.87 13.12 18.78
N MET A 165 -3.32 12.19 17.95
CA MET A 165 -3.82 12.45 16.60
C MET A 165 -5.34 12.32 16.53
N ASN A 166 -6.00 13.26 15.85
CA ASN A 166 -7.42 13.16 15.53
C ASN A 166 -7.63 12.13 14.42
N VAL A 167 -8.43 11.11 14.70
CA VAL A 167 -8.76 10.06 13.72
C VAL A 167 -9.96 10.50 12.89
N MET A 168 -9.82 10.43 11.58
CA MET A 168 -10.88 10.78 10.66
C MET A 168 -11.98 9.72 10.67
N LYS A 169 -13.21 10.15 10.95
CA LYS A 169 -14.38 9.26 10.83
C LYS A 169 -14.58 8.81 9.39
N VAL A 170 -14.65 7.49 9.23
CA VAL A 170 -14.98 6.82 7.97
C VAL A 170 -16.34 6.15 8.10
N LYS A 171 -17.12 6.12 7.02
CA LYS A 171 -18.45 5.48 7.03
C LYS A 171 -18.35 3.97 7.29
N PHE A 172 -17.35 3.34 6.66
CA PHE A 172 -17.06 1.92 6.81
C PHE A 172 -15.55 1.70 6.93
N ILE A 173 -15.13 0.88 7.88
CA ILE A 173 -13.73 0.47 8.03
C ILE A 173 -13.34 -0.49 6.90
N TYR A 174 -14.22 -1.44 6.59
CA TYR A 174 -14.19 -2.32 5.42
C TYR A 174 -15.59 -2.92 5.24
N ASN A 175 -15.87 -3.47 4.05
CA ASN A 175 -17.11 -4.23 3.81
C ASN A 175 -16.97 -5.63 4.40
N THR A 176 -17.74 -5.96 5.44
CA THR A 176 -17.64 -7.23 6.17
C THR A 176 -17.99 -8.46 5.32
N LYS A 177 -18.78 -8.30 4.25
CA LYS A 177 -19.15 -9.39 3.34
C LYS A 177 -18.05 -9.70 2.33
N THR A 178 -17.34 -8.67 1.85
CA THR A 178 -16.38 -8.83 0.75
C THR A 178 -14.92 -8.82 1.20
N TYR A 179 -14.62 -8.25 2.36
CA TYR A 179 -13.26 -8.13 2.89
C TYR A 179 -12.79 -9.44 3.55
N SER A 180 -11.63 -9.93 3.11
CA SER A 180 -10.87 -11.03 3.70
C SER A 180 -9.88 -10.45 4.71
N LYS A 181 -10.00 -10.89 5.96
CA LYS A 181 -9.07 -10.56 7.05
C LYS A 181 -7.87 -11.51 7.04
N TRP A 182 -6.85 -11.18 7.80
CA TRP A 182 -5.76 -12.12 8.11
C TRP A 182 -6.30 -13.37 8.82
N SER A 183 -7.25 -13.18 9.72
CA SER A 183 -7.91 -14.29 10.43
C SER A 183 -8.76 -15.21 9.53
N ASP A 184 -9.02 -14.83 8.28
CA ASP A 184 -9.65 -15.71 7.29
C ASP A 184 -8.66 -16.67 6.61
N CYS A 185 -7.35 -16.42 6.71
CA CYS A 185 -6.31 -17.26 6.13
C CYS A 185 -6.17 -18.60 6.88
N ARG A 186 -5.77 -19.65 6.14
CA ARG A 186 -5.40 -20.96 6.71
C ARG A 186 -3.91 -20.98 7.01
N VAL A 187 -3.54 -20.52 8.20
CA VAL A 187 -2.13 -20.36 8.61
C VAL A 187 -1.55 -21.67 9.15
N ILE A 188 -0.42 -22.08 8.58
CA ILE A 188 0.46 -23.17 9.05
C ILE A 188 1.76 -22.52 9.52
N THR A 189 2.06 -22.64 10.81
CA THR A 189 3.30 -22.06 11.34
C THR A 189 4.48 -23.00 11.20
N GLN A 190 5.58 -22.52 10.65
CA GLN A 190 6.83 -23.26 10.48
C GLN A 190 7.91 -22.72 11.41
N LYS A 191 8.88 -23.58 11.76
CA LYS A 191 10.09 -23.16 12.49
C LYS A 191 10.96 -22.29 11.60
N GLU A 192 11.60 -21.29 12.21
CA GLU A 192 12.56 -20.42 11.54
C GLU A 192 13.73 -21.21 10.93
N THR A 193 14.28 -20.66 9.86
CA THR A 193 15.48 -21.18 9.20
C THR A 193 16.22 -20.04 8.49
N ASN A 194 17.54 -20.16 8.42
CA ASN A 194 18.40 -19.25 7.68
C ASN A 194 18.49 -19.60 6.19
N ASN A 195 17.81 -20.66 5.74
CA ASN A 195 17.79 -21.09 4.35
C ASN A 195 16.37 -20.89 3.75
N PRO A 196 16.15 -19.82 2.99
CA PRO A 196 14.85 -19.51 2.38
C PRO A 196 14.34 -20.61 1.44
N ASN A 197 15.23 -21.27 0.68
CA ASN A 197 14.85 -22.38 -0.20
C ASN A 197 14.34 -23.58 0.60
N LEU A 198 14.99 -23.90 1.73
CA LEU A 198 14.52 -24.94 2.64
C LEU A 198 13.17 -24.57 3.25
N TYR A 199 12.94 -23.29 3.55
CA TYR A 199 11.67 -22.81 4.08
C TYR A 199 10.53 -23.01 3.09
N VAL A 200 10.72 -22.60 1.83
CA VAL A 200 9.75 -22.83 0.75
C VAL A 200 9.54 -24.33 0.50
N LYS A 201 10.62 -25.12 0.50
CA LYS A 201 10.52 -26.58 0.34
C LYS A 201 9.60 -27.21 1.39
N LYS A 202 9.74 -26.83 2.66
CA LYS A 202 8.86 -27.31 3.74
C LYS A 202 7.40 -26.92 3.52
N ALA A 203 7.13 -25.73 2.97
CA ALA A 203 5.78 -25.33 2.62
C ALA A 203 5.18 -26.23 1.52
N PHE A 204 5.99 -26.64 0.55
CA PHE A 204 5.56 -27.55 -0.52
C PHE A 204 5.37 -28.99 -0.02
N GLU A 205 6.15 -29.43 0.98
CA GLU A 205 5.95 -30.73 1.63
C GLU A 205 4.62 -30.78 2.41
N GLU A 206 4.17 -29.66 2.99
CA GLU A 206 2.88 -29.54 3.69
C GLU A 206 1.66 -29.40 2.74
N LYS A 207 1.87 -28.72 1.61
CA LYS A 207 0.90 -28.55 0.52
C LYS A 207 1.61 -28.59 -0.82
N GLU A 208 1.48 -29.74 -1.49
CA GLU A 208 2.07 -29.94 -2.80
C GLU A 208 1.52 -28.94 -3.83
N PRO A 209 2.39 -28.24 -4.57
CA PRO A 209 1.96 -27.36 -5.63
C PRO A 209 1.34 -28.11 -6.81
N TYR A 210 0.26 -27.55 -7.38
CA TYR A 210 -0.34 -28.04 -8.63
C TYR A 210 -0.87 -26.88 -9.48
N SER A 211 -1.07 -27.13 -10.78
CA SER A 211 -1.53 -26.13 -11.74
C SER A 211 -2.85 -25.47 -11.36
N GLY A 212 -2.96 -24.16 -11.61
CA GLY A 212 -4.13 -23.37 -11.25
C GLY A 212 -4.09 -22.80 -9.83
N GLN A 213 -3.09 -23.16 -9.03
CA GLN A 213 -2.71 -22.40 -7.86
C GLN A 213 -1.90 -21.16 -8.24
N VAL A 214 -2.00 -20.12 -7.42
CA VAL A 214 -1.11 -18.96 -7.46
C VAL A 214 -0.42 -18.87 -6.11
N TRP A 215 0.91 -18.99 -6.14
CA TRP A 215 1.76 -18.88 -4.97
C TRP A 215 2.35 -17.49 -4.85
N PHE A 216 2.30 -16.89 -3.67
CA PHE A 216 3.02 -15.65 -3.36
C PHE A 216 4.16 -15.95 -2.38
N ILE A 217 5.40 -15.77 -2.82
CA ILE A 217 6.59 -16.07 -2.00
C ILE A 217 7.34 -14.77 -1.75
N ALA A 218 7.47 -14.43 -0.46
CA ALA A 218 8.15 -13.23 -0.01
C ALA A 218 9.39 -13.63 0.79
N PRO A 219 10.55 -13.83 0.15
CA PRO A 219 11.66 -14.52 0.78
C PRO A 219 12.58 -13.61 1.64
N GLY A 220 12.34 -12.30 1.65
CA GLY A 220 13.13 -11.32 2.40
C GLY A 220 13.49 -10.09 1.56
N ASN A 221 14.26 -9.16 2.14
CA ASN A 221 14.62 -7.89 1.49
C ASN A 221 15.81 -7.97 0.52
N LEU A 222 16.60 -9.05 0.57
CA LEU A 222 17.78 -9.23 -0.28
C LEU A 222 17.36 -9.73 -1.67
N CYS A 223 17.90 -9.11 -2.72
CA CYS A 223 17.56 -9.48 -4.10
C CYS A 223 18.13 -10.86 -4.47
N ASP A 224 19.33 -11.20 -3.99
CA ASP A 224 19.93 -12.52 -4.17
C ASP A 224 19.00 -13.65 -3.68
N THR A 225 18.27 -13.41 -2.60
CA THR A 225 17.29 -14.38 -2.12
C THR A 225 16.11 -14.55 -3.08
N HIS A 226 15.71 -13.50 -3.81
CA HIS A 226 14.65 -13.58 -4.81
C HIS A 226 15.12 -14.43 -5.99
N ASP A 227 16.37 -14.23 -6.41
CA ASP A 227 16.98 -14.98 -7.51
C ASP A 227 17.19 -16.46 -7.15
N ASP A 228 17.64 -16.74 -5.93
CA ASP A 228 17.82 -18.11 -5.44
C ASP A 228 16.50 -18.88 -5.38
N ILE A 229 15.44 -18.22 -4.91
CA ILE A 229 14.10 -18.79 -4.86
C ILE A 229 13.57 -18.99 -6.28
N THR A 230 13.76 -18.02 -7.16
CA THR A 230 13.37 -18.13 -8.58
C THR A 230 14.05 -19.34 -9.24
N LYS A 231 15.36 -19.49 -9.08
CA LYS A 231 16.12 -20.66 -9.56
C LYS A 231 15.61 -21.97 -8.94
N PHE A 232 15.31 -21.98 -7.64
CA PHE A 232 14.76 -23.15 -6.95
C PHE A 232 13.39 -23.58 -7.51
N LEU A 233 12.53 -22.60 -7.83
CA LEU A 233 11.19 -22.80 -8.38
C LEU A 233 11.24 -23.21 -9.86
N ASN A 234 12.05 -22.56 -10.70
CA ASN A 234 12.16 -22.93 -12.12
C ASN A 234 12.69 -24.36 -12.32
N ARG A 235 13.55 -24.87 -11.42
CA ARG A 235 13.99 -26.29 -11.41
C ARG A 235 12.86 -27.29 -11.10
N ARG A 236 11.68 -26.79 -10.73
CA ARG A 236 10.44 -27.54 -10.45
C ARG A 236 9.31 -27.11 -11.39
N ASP A 237 9.69 -26.64 -12.58
CA ASP A 237 8.77 -26.27 -13.65
C ASP A 237 7.79 -25.12 -13.31
N PHE A 238 8.12 -24.30 -12.32
CA PHE A 238 7.37 -23.06 -12.09
C PHE A 238 7.70 -22.00 -13.15
N TYR A 239 6.65 -21.31 -13.58
CA TYR A 239 6.72 -19.95 -14.08
C TYR A 239 6.76 -18.99 -12.89
N VAL A 240 7.75 -18.10 -12.85
CA VAL A 240 7.99 -17.23 -11.70
C VAL A 240 7.95 -15.77 -12.15
N LEU A 241 6.99 -15.00 -11.64
CA LEU A 241 6.98 -13.55 -11.79
C LEU A 241 7.74 -12.90 -10.64
N THR A 242 8.96 -12.43 -10.91
CA THR A 242 9.81 -11.75 -9.94
C THR A 242 9.62 -10.25 -10.02
N ILE A 243 9.39 -9.61 -8.87
CA ILE A 243 9.17 -8.16 -8.74
C ILE A 243 10.10 -7.61 -7.65
N ASN A 244 11.20 -7.01 -8.08
CA ASN A 244 12.26 -6.52 -7.19
C ASN A 244 12.88 -5.21 -7.72
N VAL A 245 14.04 -4.80 -7.18
CA VAL A 245 14.69 -3.54 -7.58
C VAL A 245 15.17 -3.52 -9.04
N TYR A 246 15.44 -4.70 -9.62
CA TYR A 246 15.89 -4.84 -11.01
C TYR A 246 14.74 -4.75 -12.02
N GLY A 247 13.50 -5.00 -11.59
CA GLY A 247 12.32 -4.82 -12.43
C GLY A 247 11.23 -5.86 -12.16
N GLU A 248 10.42 -6.09 -13.20
CA GLU A 248 9.29 -7.02 -13.18
C GLU A 248 9.41 -8.00 -14.36
N PHE A 249 9.74 -9.26 -14.08
CA PHE A 249 10.02 -10.26 -15.12
C PHE A 249 9.37 -11.60 -14.81
N LEU A 250 8.79 -12.23 -15.82
CA LEU A 250 8.37 -13.62 -15.80
C LEU A 250 9.54 -14.49 -16.28
N THR A 251 10.05 -15.34 -15.40
CA THR A 251 11.05 -16.35 -15.72
C THR A 251 10.37 -17.70 -15.92
N THR A 252 10.52 -18.25 -17.12
CA THR A 252 9.99 -19.57 -17.52
C THR A 252 10.83 -20.72 -16.95
N PRO A 253 10.35 -21.98 -16.96
CA PRO A 253 11.15 -23.15 -16.56
C PRO A 253 12.47 -23.29 -17.34
N SER A 254 12.46 -22.91 -18.63
CA SER A 254 13.66 -22.87 -19.48
C SER A 254 14.56 -21.65 -19.21
N ARG A 255 14.30 -20.89 -18.14
CA ARG A 255 15.02 -19.68 -17.71
C ARG A 255 15.02 -18.53 -18.72
N LYS A 256 14.07 -18.53 -19.66
CA LYS A 256 13.81 -17.34 -20.48
C LYS A 256 13.08 -16.30 -19.63
N GLU A 257 13.60 -15.09 -19.62
CA GLU A 257 12.99 -13.92 -18.97
C GLU A 257 12.10 -13.17 -19.96
N ILE A 258 10.94 -12.72 -19.47
CA ILE A 258 9.95 -11.98 -20.23
C ILE A 258 9.54 -10.77 -19.39
N PRO A 259 9.78 -9.53 -19.84
CA PRO A 259 9.41 -8.35 -19.08
C PRO A 259 7.89 -8.23 -18.93
N LEU A 260 7.45 -7.73 -17.77
CA LEU A 260 6.05 -7.41 -17.54
C LEU A 260 5.69 -6.10 -18.26
N GLU A 261 5.14 -6.21 -19.46
CA GLU A 261 4.77 -5.05 -20.28
C GLU A 261 3.45 -4.38 -19.83
N GLY A 262 3.21 -3.16 -20.31
CA GLY A 262 1.96 -2.42 -20.15
C GLY A 262 1.98 -1.33 -19.07
N LYS A 263 1.01 -0.41 -19.17
CA LYS A 263 0.77 0.68 -18.21
C LYS A 263 -0.37 0.33 -17.26
N GLY A 264 -0.46 1.06 -16.15
CA GLY A 264 -1.57 0.97 -15.21
C GLY A 264 -1.27 0.09 -13.99
N ALA A 265 -2.32 -0.40 -13.33
CA ALA A 265 -2.16 -1.10 -12.06
C ALA A 265 -1.43 -2.45 -12.23
N LEU A 266 -0.52 -2.74 -11.29
CA LEU A 266 0.24 -3.99 -11.29
C LEU A 266 -0.65 -5.24 -11.34
N SER A 267 -1.77 -5.27 -10.62
CA SER A 267 -2.75 -6.37 -10.68
C SER A 267 -3.28 -6.64 -12.09
N ASP A 268 -3.44 -5.60 -12.91
CA ASP A 268 -3.99 -5.71 -14.26
C ASP A 268 -2.91 -6.21 -15.22
N ARG A 269 -1.68 -5.69 -15.09
CA ARG A 269 -0.50 -6.18 -15.79
C ARG A 269 -0.25 -7.67 -15.50
N ILE A 270 -0.30 -8.08 -14.24
CA ILE A 270 -0.21 -9.49 -13.82
C ILE A 270 -1.33 -10.32 -14.47
N SER A 271 -2.57 -9.81 -14.46
CA SER A 271 -3.72 -10.51 -15.06
C SER A 271 -3.58 -10.71 -16.56
N PHE A 272 -3.05 -9.70 -17.27
CA PHE A 272 -2.77 -9.77 -18.69
C PHE A 272 -1.72 -10.84 -18.98
N LEU A 273 -0.58 -10.81 -18.26
CA LEU A 273 0.50 -11.79 -18.38
C LEU A 273 -0.01 -13.22 -18.07
N TYR A 274 -0.78 -13.38 -17.00
CA TYR A 274 -1.36 -14.66 -16.60
C TYR A 274 -2.26 -15.27 -17.68
N LYS A 275 -3.04 -14.45 -18.39
CA LYS A 275 -3.86 -14.89 -19.53
C LYS A 275 -3.02 -15.16 -20.77
N LYS A 276 -2.09 -14.26 -21.13
CA LYS A 276 -1.26 -14.34 -22.33
C LYS A 276 -0.45 -15.64 -22.40
N TYR A 277 0.08 -16.08 -21.26
CA TYR A 277 0.89 -17.31 -21.17
C TYR A 277 0.11 -18.51 -20.60
N ASN A 278 -1.22 -18.42 -20.51
CA ASN A 278 -2.09 -19.50 -20.01
C ASN A 278 -1.64 -20.09 -18.65
N LEU A 279 -1.14 -19.24 -17.74
CA LEU A 279 -0.52 -19.66 -16.47
C LEU A 279 -1.50 -20.33 -15.49
N LYS A 280 -2.80 -20.37 -15.82
CA LYS A 280 -3.78 -21.20 -15.10
C LYS A 280 -3.54 -22.69 -15.22
N ASN A 281 -2.83 -23.14 -16.26
CA ASN A 281 -2.53 -24.55 -16.49
C ASN A 281 -1.10 -24.90 -16.06
N GLU A 282 -0.35 -23.93 -15.52
CA GLU A 282 1.04 -24.07 -15.14
C GLU A 282 1.22 -23.93 -13.62
N LEU A 283 2.37 -24.38 -13.12
CA LEU A 283 2.84 -24.00 -11.79
C LEU A 283 3.27 -22.54 -11.83
N PHE A 284 2.61 -21.69 -11.04
CA PHE A 284 2.85 -20.24 -11.07
C PHE A 284 3.11 -19.66 -9.69
N ALA A 285 4.16 -18.85 -9.58
CA ALA A 285 4.51 -18.11 -8.38
C ALA A 285 4.81 -16.64 -8.69
N ILE A 286 4.47 -15.77 -7.75
CA ILE A 286 4.90 -14.37 -7.68
C ILE A 286 5.93 -14.29 -6.57
N VAL A 287 7.13 -13.81 -6.89
CA VAL A 287 8.24 -13.64 -5.95
C VAL A 287 8.53 -12.16 -5.76
N GLY A 288 8.56 -11.70 -4.51
CA GLY A 288 9.00 -10.33 -4.21
C GLY A 288 8.73 -9.94 -2.76
N TYR A 289 9.29 -8.79 -2.35
CA TYR A 289 9.22 -8.33 -0.96
C TYR A 289 8.90 -6.85 -0.85
N SER A 290 9.92 -5.98 -0.91
CA SER A 290 9.77 -4.54 -0.63
C SER A 290 8.91 -3.83 -1.68
N ARG A 291 9.12 -4.11 -2.97
CA ARG A 291 8.37 -3.49 -4.08
C ARG A 291 6.89 -3.88 -4.15
N ILE A 292 6.51 -5.01 -3.57
CA ILE A 292 5.11 -5.46 -3.55
C ILE A 292 4.51 -5.48 -2.14
N GLY A 293 5.29 -5.16 -1.10
CA GLY A 293 4.85 -5.22 0.28
C GLY A 293 3.92 -4.07 0.68
N ARG A 294 3.95 -2.92 -0.01
CA ARG A 294 3.24 -1.69 0.38
C ARG A 294 2.57 -1.01 -0.81
N GLY A 295 1.45 -0.31 -0.56
CA GLY A 295 0.76 0.54 -1.53
C GLY A 295 0.15 -0.13 -2.79
N ILE A 296 0.55 -1.36 -3.14
CA ILE A 296 0.24 -1.96 -4.44
C ILE A 296 -0.68 -3.17 -4.31
N THR A 297 -1.70 -3.24 -5.16
CA THR A 297 -2.58 -4.40 -5.31
C THR A 297 -2.00 -5.36 -6.35
N ILE A 298 -1.81 -6.63 -5.99
CA ILE A 298 -1.28 -7.70 -6.87
C ILE A 298 -2.29 -8.81 -7.17
N GLN A 299 -3.51 -8.68 -6.62
CA GLN A 299 -4.61 -9.63 -6.84
C GLN A 299 -5.72 -8.99 -7.68
N SER A 300 -6.41 -9.80 -8.47
CA SER A 300 -7.55 -9.41 -9.29
C SER A 300 -8.59 -10.53 -9.34
N SER A 301 -9.73 -10.31 -9.99
CA SER A 301 -10.71 -11.38 -10.28
C SER A 301 -10.13 -12.51 -11.14
N THR A 302 -9.05 -12.24 -11.88
CA THR A 302 -8.34 -13.23 -12.72
C THR A 302 -7.28 -13.98 -11.93
N VAL A 303 -6.52 -13.27 -11.08
CA VAL A 303 -5.36 -13.80 -10.36
C VAL A 303 -5.58 -13.59 -8.87
N LEU A 304 -5.99 -14.65 -8.18
CA LEU A 304 -6.15 -14.67 -6.73
C LEU A 304 -5.06 -15.54 -6.12
N ILE A 305 -4.38 -15.01 -5.11
CA ILE A 305 -3.34 -15.74 -4.38
C ILE A 305 -4.03 -16.83 -3.55
N THR A 306 -3.63 -18.07 -3.78
CA THR A 306 -4.17 -19.25 -3.11
C THR A 306 -3.25 -19.77 -2.01
N HIS A 307 -1.95 -19.49 -2.14
CA HIS A 307 -0.91 -19.95 -1.23
C HIS A 307 0.10 -18.83 -1.03
N ALA A 308 0.65 -18.70 0.17
CA ALA A 308 1.70 -17.73 0.45
C ALA A 308 2.76 -18.27 1.38
N VAL A 309 4.03 -17.94 1.12
CA VAL A 309 5.17 -18.20 2.01
C VAL A 309 5.80 -16.87 2.38
N PHE A 310 5.78 -16.55 3.67
CA PHE A 310 6.33 -15.30 4.21
C PHE A 310 7.74 -15.49 4.78
N PRO A 311 8.53 -14.43 4.99
CA PRO A 311 9.89 -14.57 5.47
C PRO A 311 9.94 -15.16 6.88
N THR A 312 11.07 -15.77 7.20
CA THR A 312 11.34 -16.35 8.52
C THR A 312 11.51 -15.27 9.59
N THR A 313 12.16 -14.17 9.25
CA THR A 313 12.45 -13.08 10.20
C THR A 313 11.65 -11.83 9.86
N PRO A 314 10.68 -11.43 10.70
CA PRO A 314 10.03 -10.12 10.62
C PRO A 314 11.05 -8.98 10.73
N VAL A 315 11.05 -8.04 9.79
CA VAL A 315 11.92 -6.85 9.86
C VAL A 315 11.35 -5.79 10.80
N SER A 316 10.04 -5.57 10.73
CA SER A 316 9.29 -4.69 11.64
C SER A 316 7.82 -5.04 11.63
N ASN A 317 7.07 -4.61 12.64
CA ASN A 317 5.63 -4.84 12.69
C ASN A 317 4.91 -4.24 11.48
N ALA A 318 5.31 -3.03 11.08
CA ALA A 318 4.72 -2.33 9.95
C ALA A 318 4.93 -3.07 8.62
N ILE A 319 6.17 -3.49 8.32
CA ILE A 319 6.48 -4.21 7.08
C ILE A 319 5.76 -5.57 7.06
N THR A 320 5.80 -6.28 8.18
CA THR A 320 5.16 -7.60 8.34
C THR A 320 3.66 -7.52 8.08
N TYR A 321 2.97 -6.57 8.71
CA TYR A 321 1.54 -6.41 8.50
C TYR A 321 1.18 -5.94 7.09
N GLN A 322 1.97 -5.04 6.50
CA GLN A 322 1.77 -4.58 5.13
C GLN A 322 1.92 -5.71 4.10
N LEU A 323 2.89 -6.59 4.32
CA LEU A 323 3.14 -7.78 3.51
C LEU A 323 2.03 -8.82 3.66
N ALA A 324 1.61 -9.12 4.90
CA ALA A 324 0.43 -9.93 5.19
C ALA A 324 -0.83 -9.38 4.51
N GLY A 325 -0.94 -8.05 4.49
CA GLY A 325 -2.01 -7.30 3.83
C GLY A 325 -2.11 -7.51 2.32
N ARG A 326 -1.16 -8.17 1.66
CA ARG A 326 -1.31 -8.58 0.25
C ARG A 326 -2.33 -9.69 0.07
N LEU A 327 -2.60 -10.48 1.11
CA LEU A 327 -3.63 -11.52 1.11
C LEU A 327 -4.99 -11.02 1.60
N CYS A 328 -4.99 -9.90 2.33
CA CYS A 328 -6.20 -9.24 2.81
C CYS A 328 -6.76 -8.26 1.77
N GLY A 329 -8.06 -7.99 1.84
CA GLY A 329 -8.72 -7.07 0.91
C GLY A 329 -10.10 -7.53 0.49
N SER A 330 -10.77 -6.74 -0.36
CA SER A 330 -12.14 -7.02 -0.84
C SER A 330 -12.19 -8.12 -1.91
N TYR A 331 -11.72 -9.32 -1.55
CA TYR A 331 -11.56 -10.44 -2.49
C TYR A 331 -12.66 -11.49 -2.41
N LYS A 332 -13.43 -11.57 -1.32
CA LYS A 332 -14.52 -12.56 -1.16
C LYS A 332 -15.65 -12.38 -2.18
N GLN A 333 -15.74 -11.22 -2.83
CA GLN A 333 -16.69 -10.94 -3.90
C GLN A 333 -16.37 -11.67 -5.20
N TYR A 334 -15.13 -12.13 -5.39
CA TYR A 334 -14.74 -12.83 -6.60
C TYR A 334 -15.17 -14.29 -6.53
N SER A 335 -15.80 -14.79 -7.58
CA SER A 335 -16.34 -16.16 -7.63
C SER A 335 -15.30 -17.26 -7.41
N LYS A 336 -14.04 -16.99 -7.75
CA LYS A 336 -12.91 -17.92 -7.57
C LYS A 336 -12.24 -17.82 -6.19
N TYR A 337 -12.71 -16.94 -5.31
CA TYR A 337 -12.06 -16.72 -4.01
C TYR A 337 -12.11 -17.98 -3.15
N LYS A 338 -10.93 -18.35 -2.64
CA LYS A 338 -10.74 -19.38 -1.62
C LYS A 338 -9.87 -18.77 -0.53
N ARG A 339 -10.07 -19.22 0.71
CA ARG A 339 -9.19 -18.85 1.83
C ARG A 339 -7.76 -19.30 1.51
N PRO A 340 -6.77 -18.39 1.47
CA PRO A 340 -5.41 -18.77 1.11
C PRO A 340 -4.76 -19.60 2.22
N TRP A 341 -3.92 -20.56 1.83
CA TRP A 341 -2.99 -21.22 2.74
C TRP A 341 -1.77 -20.33 2.94
N VAL A 342 -1.32 -20.22 4.19
CA VAL A 342 -0.24 -19.31 4.55
C VAL A 342 0.79 -20.05 5.38
N PHE A 343 2.05 -20.00 4.94
CA PHE A 343 3.21 -20.54 5.62
C PHE A 343 4.04 -19.39 6.15
N CYS A 344 4.17 -19.31 7.46
CA CYS A 344 4.93 -18.24 8.12
C CYS A 344 5.41 -18.69 9.50
N THR A 345 6.19 -17.86 10.18
CA THR A 345 6.61 -18.14 11.56
C THR A 345 5.49 -17.82 12.55
N LYS A 346 5.62 -18.29 13.79
CA LYS A 346 4.68 -17.96 14.87
C LYS A 346 4.65 -16.45 15.13
N GLU A 347 5.80 -15.80 15.03
CA GLU A 347 5.96 -14.37 15.24
C GLU A 347 5.31 -13.56 14.11
N PHE A 348 5.57 -13.91 12.85
CA PHE A 348 4.91 -13.27 11.70
C PHE A 348 3.38 -13.32 11.84
N ASN A 349 2.84 -14.48 12.20
CA ASN A 349 1.40 -14.65 12.39
C ASN A 349 0.84 -13.80 13.54
N LYS A 350 1.60 -13.67 14.64
CA LYS A 350 1.23 -12.84 15.80
C LYS A 350 1.12 -11.38 15.37
N ILE A 351 2.20 -10.84 14.80
CA ILE A 351 2.28 -9.45 14.34
C ILE A 351 1.18 -9.12 13.33
N ALA A 352 0.97 -9.98 12.33
CA ALA A 352 -0.04 -9.76 11.29
C ALA A 352 -1.46 -9.71 11.86
N PHE A 353 -1.77 -10.60 12.80
CA PHE A 353 -3.06 -10.63 13.49
C PHE A 353 -3.26 -9.39 14.37
N GLU A 354 -2.29 -9.10 15.23
CA GLU A 354 -2.39 -8.00 16.20
C GLU A 354 -2.48 -6.65 15.50
N SER A 355 -1.64 -6.41 14.49
CA SER A 355 -1.65 -5.17 13.72
C SER A 355 -2.99 -4.93 13.02
N GLU A 356 -3.61 -5.98 12.46
CA GLU A 356 -4.95 -5.86 11.85
C GLU A 356 -6.01 -5.52 12.89
N GLU A 357 -5.96 -6.14 14.07
CA GLU A 357 -6.91 -5.84 15.14
C GLU A 357 -6.75 -4.40 15.67
N ILE A 358 -5.52 -3.97 15.93
CA ILE A 358 -5.20 -2.61 16.40
C ILE A 358 -5.74 -1.58 15.41
N ILE A 359 -5.41 -1.69 14.11
CA ILE A 359 -5.83 -0.68 13.13
C ILE A 359 -7.36 -0.63 12.95
N ILE A 360 -8.04 -1.78 13.07
CA ILE A 360 -9.51 -1.83 13.06
C ILE A 360 -10.09 -1.09 14.26
N GLN A 361 -9.49 -1.18 15.44
CA GLN A 361 -9.96 -0.44 16.61
C GLN A 361 -9.64 1.04 16.50
N ILE A 362 -8.44 1.42 16.06
CA ILE A 362 -8.06 2.83 15.85
C ILE A 362 -9.05 3.51 14.91
N ALA A 363 -9.44 2.86 13.81
CA ALA A 363 -10.39 3.39 12.83
C ALA A 363 -11.79 3.74 13.42
N LYS A 364 -12.12 3.25 14.62
CA LYS A 364 -13.38 3.54 15.33
C LYS A 364 -13.26 4.71 16.32
N LEU A 365 -12.04 5.15 16.61
CA LEU A 365 -11.80 6.18 17.62
C LEU A 365 -12.00 7.58 17.03
N MET A 366 -12.21 8.55 17.92
CA MET A 366 -12.16 9.99 17.59
C MET A 366 -10.72 10.50 17.52
N SER A 367 -9.86 9.95 18.36
CA SER A 367 -8.44 10.28 18.46
C SER A 367 -7.68 9.10 19.03
N VAL A 368 -6.38 9.04 18.76
CA VAL A 368 -5.47 8.03 19.31
C VAL A 368 -4.19 8.72 19.78
N ASP A 369 -3.67 8.27 20.93
CA ASP A 369 -2.37 8.64 21.48
C ASP A 369 -1.60 7.35 21.83
N LEU A 370 -0.37 7.49 22.35
CA LEU A 370 0.50 6.35 22.63
C LEU A 370 -0.11 5.43 23.71
N LYS A 371 -0.58 6.00 24.82
CA LYS A 371 -1.24 5.24 25.89
C LYS A 371 -2.42 4.42 25.36
N LYS A 372 -3.24 5.00 24.48
CA LYS A 372 -4.36 4.30 23.88
C LYS A 372 -3.90 3.21 22.92
N TYR A 373 -2.83 3.45 22.17
CA TYR A 373 -2.23 2.47 21.27
C TYR A 373 -1.74 1.24 22.06
N ASP A 374 -0.96 1.43 23.12
CA ASP A 374 -0.42 0.34 23.96
C ASP A 374 -1.55 -0.53 24.56
N GLN A 375 -2.63 0.10 25.03
CA GLN A 375 -3.83 -0.62 25.49
C GLN A 375 -4.49 -1.48 24.40
N LEU A 376 -4.41 -1.06 23.14
CA LEU A 376 -4.93 -1.84 22.01
C LEU A 376 -4.00 -3.00 21.67
N GLU A 377 -2.68 -2.83 21.80
CA GLU A 377 -1.71 -3.92 21.63
C GLU A 377 -1.94 -5.03 22.66
N GLU A 378 -2.03 -4.69 23.95
CA GLU A 378 -2.31 -5.68 25.00
C GLU A 378 -3.62 -6.45 24.76
N LYS A 379 -4.65 -5.75 24.28
CA LYS A 379 -5.94 -6.38 23.95
C LYS A 379 -5.84 -7.29 22.75
N ALA A 380 -5.10 -6.88 21.71
CA ALA A 380 -4.87 -7.68 20.53
C ALA A 380 -4.09 -8.96 20.86
N GLU A 381 -3.07 -8.86 21.71
CA GLU A 381 -2.29 -10.00 22.19
C GLU A 381 -3.14 -10.99 22.99
N LYS A 382 -3.93 -10.52 23.96
CA LYS A 382 -4.87 -11.37 24.71
C LYS A 382 -5.84 -12.09 23.76
N LYS A 383 -6.35 -11.39 22.74
CA LYS A 383 -7.25 -11.97 21.73
C LYS A 383 -6.53 -13.04 20.89
N TYR A 384 -5.28 -12.81 20.51
CA TYR A 384 -4.48 -13.76 19.76
C TYR A 384 -4.25 -15.06 20.55
N ILE A 385 -3.85 -14.95 21.82
CA ILE A 385 -3.66 -16.09 22.72
C ILE A 385 -4.95 -16.91 22.85
N ASN A 386 -6.09 -16.25 23.06
CA ASN A 386 -7.38 -16.93 23.20
C ASN A 386 -7.81 -17.65 21.91
N THR A 387 -7.54 -17.06 20.74
CA THR A 387 -7.87 -17.68 19.44
C THR A 387 -7.06 -18.95 19.19
N ARG A 388 -5.87 -19.08 19.78
CA ARG A 388 -5.02 -20.27 19.69
C ARG A 388 -5.38 -21.38 20.66
N LYS A 389 -6.09 -21.11 21.76
CA LYS A 389 -6.54 -22.17 22.69
C LYS A 389 -7.73 -22.98 22.16
N ILE A 390 -8.40 -22.49 21.13
CA ILE A 390 -9.63 -23.08 20.55
C ILE A 390 -9.33 -23.94 19.31
N LYS A 391 -8.09 -23.91 18.81
CA LYS A 391 -7.61 -24.73 17.69
C LYS A 391 -6.58 -25.73 18.18
#